data_AF-A0A956GFU3-F1
#
_entry.id   AF-A0A956GFU3-F1
#
_cell.length_a   1.000
_cell.length_b   1.000
_cell.length_c   1.000
_cell.angle_alpha   90.00
_cell.angle_beta   90.00
_cell.angle_gamma   90.00
#
_symmetry.space_group_name_H-M   'P 1'
#
loop_
_entity.id
_entity.type
_entity.pdbx_description
1 polymer ?
#
loop_
_entity_poly.entity_id
_entity_poly.type
_entity_poly.pdbx_seq_one_letter_code
_entity_poly.pdbx_strand_id
1 'polypeptide(L)'
;MRRLVVLVCLLGFGALPREAAAQPVIDGVVDAAYGAPIATDGIGDYVGFPEWDLDKLYVTHDATYLYIAFTMAGDIVTNDQAKYLLYIDTTNDNAGATSDAWTRNVSVLGTHRPEYSINTWLDAPPYSADRTELWHWTNGAWQSSGKVSEAARAKNSTGSVVEYKIALSAIGNPTQIWLEVFSTGKNSGDNAQDTINAPAQDFNAPSGTSQWTMASTLSCSTPYSLSSAPSDASVDTLSSDASVDASVDSTTPTPDTMPSPDTMPSSDGTPPSDGSPRDSFTPPSDGSVQRDKGTSSDATVDSGVSKLDGSPSIKGSSDEGCGCGATAAVTQGASALAPLLLLLLIDRRRRRRR
;
A
#
# COMPACT_ATOMS: atom_id res chain seq x y z
N MET A 1 7.87 -8.54 -74.63
CA MET A 1 8.14 -8.06 -73.25
C MET A 1 6.80 -7.70 -72.61
N ARG A 2 6.33 -8.49 -71.63
CA ARG A 2 5.04 -8.26 -70.95
C ARG A 2 5.32 -7.44 -69.69
N ARG A 3 4.74 -6.24 -69.57
CA ARG A 3 4.87 -5.36 -68.40
C ARG A 3 3.87 -5.82 -67.33
N LEU A 4 4.39 -6.25 -66.19
CA LEU A 4 3.64 -6.55 -64.97
C LEU A 4 3.39 -5.23 -64.24
N VAL A 5 2.13 -4.84 -64.09
CA VAL A 5 1.72 -3.69 -63.27
C VAL A 5 1.35 -4.21 -61.90
N VAL A 6 2.18 -3.90 -60.89
CA VAL A 6 1.90 -4.22 -59.48
C VAL A 6 1.07 -3.08 -58.91
N LEU A 7 -0.22 -3.35 -58.70
CA LEU A 7 -1.14 -2.46 -58.03
C LEU A 7 -0.92 -2.60 -56.51
N VAL A 8 -0.19 -1.65 -55.92
CA VAL A 8 -0.03 -1.54 -54.46
C VAL A 8 -1.31 -0.94 -53.89
N CYS A 9 -2.15 -1.78 -53.32
CA CYS A 9 -3.35 -1.37 -52.60
C CYS A 9 -2.89 -0.85 -51.22
N LEU A 10 -2.77 0.47 -51.05
CA LEU A 10 -2.63 1.10 -49.74
C LEU A 10 -3.95 0.89 -48.98
N LEU A 11 -4.00 -0.15 -48.15
CA LEU A 11 -5.04 -0.29 -47.13
C LEU A 11 -4.73 0.74 -46.05
N GLY A 12 -5.51 1.82 -46.02
CA GLY A 12 -5.49 2.77 -44.92
C GLY A 12 -5.90 2.04 -43.64
N PHE A 13 -4.95 1.90 -42.71
CA PHE A 13 -5.25 1.50 -41.34
C PHE A 13 -5.97 2.67 -40.68
N GLY A 14 -7.30 2.71 -40.80
CA GLY A 14 -8.11 3.55 -39.93
C GLY A 14 -7.82 3.14 -38.48
N ALA A 15 -7.51 4.11 -37.62
CA ALA A 15 -7.41 3.87 -36.20
C ALA A 15 -8.74 3.25 -35.74
N LEU A 16 -8.69 1.98 -35.32
CA LEU A 16 -9.86 1.37 -34.71
C LEU A 16 -10.24 2.22 -33.48
N PRO A 17 -11.53 2.49 -33.26
CA PRO A 17 -11.96 3.16 -32.03
C PRO A 17 -11.41 2.35 -30.86
N ARG A 18 -10.60 3.01 -30.03
CA ARG A 18 -10.09 2.41 -28.79
C ARG A 18 -11.30 2.22 -27.89
N GLU A 19 -11.75 0.97 -27.77
CA GLU A 19 -12.80 0.59 -26.84
C GLU A 19 -12.43 1.15 -25.47
N ALA A 20 -13.37 1.87 -24.84
CA ALA A 20 -13.16 2.36 -23.49
C ALA A 20 -12.77 1.16 -22.62
N ALA A 21 -11.60 1.22 -21.99
CA ALA A 21 -11.12 0.11 -21.18
C ALA A 21 -12.20 -0.22 -20.14
N ALA A 22 -12.62 -1.49 -20.08
CA ALA A 22 -13.57 -1.94 -19.09
C ALA A 22 -13.03 -1.60 -17.68
N GLN A 23 -13.91 -1.21 -16.77
CA GLN A 23 -13.52 -0.99 -15.38
C GLN A 23 -13.20 -2.33 -14.70
N PRO A 24 -12.24 -2.39 -13.77
CA PRO A 24 -12.05 -3.58 -12.95
C PRO A 24 -13.30 -3.92 -12.15
N VAL A 25 -13.60 -5.21 -12.06
CA VAL A 25 -14.58 -5.79 -11.14
C VAL A 25 -13.87 -6.11 -9.83
N ILE A 26 -14.43 -5.70 -8.69
CA ILE A 26 -13.83 -5.95 -7.38
C ILE A 26 -14.31 -7.32 -6.86
N ASP A 27 -13.56 -8.38 -7.19
CA ASP A 27 -13.91 -9.77 -6.86
C ASP A 27 -12.75 -10.65 -6.36
N GLY A 28 -11.56 -10.06 -6.19
CA GLY A 28 -10.33 -10.73 -5.79
C GLY A 28 -9.55 -11.31 -6.97
N VAL A 29 -9.75 -10.82 -8.20
CA VAL A 29 -9.03 -11.25 -9.39
C VAL A 29 -8.47 -10.05 -10.12
N VAL A 30 -7.15 -10.06 -10.38
CA VAL A 30 -6.51 -8.96 -11.14
C VAL A 30 -6.99 -8.99 -12.59
N ASP A 31 -7.91 -8.08 -12.92
CA ASP A 31 -8.42 -7.88 -14.27
C ASP A 31 -7.40 -7.29 -15.23
N ALA A 32 -7.58 -7.56 -16.54
CA ALA A 32 -6.76 -6.97 -17.60
C ALA A 32 -6.81 -5.42 -17.60
N ALA A 33 -7.87 -4.82 -17.05
CA ALA A 33 -8.06 -3.39 -16.91
C ALA A 33 -7.02 -2.70 -16.01
N TYR A 34 -6.41 -3.45 -15.08
CA TYR A 34 -5.31 -2.95 -14.25
C TYR A 34 -4.01 -2.72 -15.05
N GLY A 35 -3.84 -3.41 -16.17
CA GLY A 35 -2.58 -3.37 -16.92
C GLY A 35 -1.44 -4.10 -16.21
N ALA A 36 -0.21 -3.61 -16.42
CA ALA A 36 0.98 -4.13 -15.76
C ALA A 36 1.08 -3.62 -14.31
N PRO A 37 1.73 -4.37 -13.39
CA PRO A 37 1.97 -3.89 -12.04
C PRO A 37 2.84 -2.62 -12.08
N ILE A 38 2.56 -1.67 -11.19
CA ILE A 38 3.33 -0.42 -11.05
C ILE A 38 4.50 -0.55 -10.07
N ALA A 39 4.46 -1.57 -9.22
CA ALA A 39 5.55 -1.98 -8.34
C ALA A 39 5.51 -3.50 -8.16
N THR A 40 6.68 -4.07 -7.94
CA THR A 40 6.88 -5.51 -7.72
C THR A 40 7.85 -5.70 -6.58
N ASP A 41 7.60 -6.68 -5.74
CA ASP A 41 8.48 -7.12 -4.69
C ASP A 41 8.93 -8.58 -4.89
N GLY A 42 9.95 -9.01 -4.15
CA GLY A 42 10.71 -10.22 -4.43
C GLY A 42 10.23 -11.43 -3.64
N ILE A 43 9.32 -12.23 -4.22
CA ILE A 43 8.81 -13.47 -3.59
C ILE A 43 9.88 -14.26 -2.81
N GLY A 44 9.58 -14.56 -1.55
CA GLY A 44 10.38 -15.44 -0.68
C GLY A 44 11.36 -14.71 0.23
N ASP A 45 11.27 -13.39 0.31
CA ASP A 45 12.12 -12.52 1.15
C ASP A 45 11.46 -12.09 2.48
N TYR A 46 10.24 -12.55 2.73
CA TYR A 46 9.54 -12.43 4.00
C TYR A 46 10.15 -13.28 5.14
N VAL A 47 9.78 -12.93 6.38
CA VAL A 47 10.02 -13.76 7.57
C VAL A 47 8.69 -14.19 8.18
N GLY A 48 8.46 -15.49 8.29
CA GLY A 48 7.29 -16.04 8.98
C GLY A 48 6.38 -16.81 8.04
N PHE A 49 5.21 -16.24 7.72
CA PHE A 49 4.15 -16.93 7.00
C PHE A 49 4.04 -16.47 5.54
N PRO A 50 3.75 -17.36 4.57
CA PRO A 50 3.67 -16.99 3.15
C PRO A 50 2.64 -15.91 2.84
N GLU A 51 1.60 -15.75 3.67
CA GLU A 51 0.66 -14.64 3.54
C GLU A 51 1.26 -13.29 3.95
N TRP A 52 2.53 -13.19 4.32
CA TRP A 52 3.20 -11.91 4.55
C TRP A 52 4.03 -11.48 3.35
N ASP A 53 4.33 -12.42 2.45
CA ASP A 53 5.14 -12.29 1.24
C ASP A 53 4.34 -11.61 0.12
N LEU A 54 4.50 -10.31 0.00
CA LEU A 54 3.91 -9.47 -1.01
C LEU A 54 4.66 -9.62 -2.36
N ASP A 55 3.97 -9.42 -3.48
CA ASP A 55 4.54 -9.68 -4.83
C ASP A 55 4.32 -8.51 -5.79
N LYS A 56 3.09 -8.05 -5.98
CA LYS A 56 2.79 -7.01 -7.00
C LYS A 56 1.73 -6.04 -6.54
N LEU A 57 1.90 -4.79 -6.93
CA LEU A 57 0.92 -3.70 -6.79
C LEU A 57 0.44 -3.27 -8.18
N TYR A 58 -0.87 -3.23 -8.35
CA TYR A 58 -1.57 -2.80 -9.55
C TYR A 58 -2.46 -1.63 -9.22
N VAL A 59 -2.49 -0.65 -10.12
CA VAL A 59 -3.30 0.55 -9.96
C VAL A 59 -3.85 0.97 -11.30
N THR A 60 -5.15 1.22 -11.35
CA THR A 60 -5.81 1.88 -12.47
C THR A 60 -6.81 2.90 -11.95
N HIS A 61 -7.31 3.80 -12.79
CA HIS A 61 -8.30 4.80 -12.37
C HIS A 61 -9.27 5.14 -13.50
N ASP A 62 -10.45 5.63 -13.11
CA ASP A 62 -11.36 6.35 -14.00
C ASP A 62 -11.60 7.78 -13.48
N ALA A 63 -12.59 8.49 -14.03
CA ALA A 63 -12.91 9.86 -13.63
C ALA A 63 -13.42 10.02 -12.19
N THR A 64 -13.82 8.93 -11.53
CA THR A 64 -14.50 8.91 -10.22
C THR A 64 -13.76 8.07 -9.19
N TYR A 65 -13.12 6.98 -9.61
CA TYR A 65 -12.58 5.94 -8.74
C TYR A 65 -11.11 5.64 -9.05
N LEU A 66 -10.37 5.41 -7.97
CA LEU A 66 -9.08 4.73 -7.95
C LEU A 66 -9.32 3.25 -7.66
N TYR A 67 -8.71 2.38 -8.46
CA TYR A 67 -8.76 0.94 -8.31
C TYR A 67 -7.36 0.45 -7.97
N ILE A 68 -7.23 -0.33 -6.90
CA ILE A 68 -5.96 -0.86 -6.43
C ILE A 68 -6.12 -2.36 -6.25
N ALA A 69 -5.15 -3.13 -6.71
CA ALA A 69 -5.02 -4.55 -6.38
C ALA A 69 -3.59 -4.84 -5.93
N PHE A 70 -3.42 -5.73 -4.96
CA PHE A 70 -2.09 -6.25 -4.63
C PHE A 70 -2.13 -7.75 -4.39
N THR A 71 -0.99 -8.38 -4.62
CA THR A 71 -0.84 -9.84 -4.61
C THR A 71 0.22 -10.27 -3.60
N MET A 72 0.06 -11.49 -3.11
CA MET A 72 0.93 -12.12 -2.11
C MET A 72 1.00 -13.62 -2.34
N ALA A 73 2.07 -14.29 -1.91
CA ALA A 73 2.30 -15.71 -2.17
C ALA A 73 1.36 -16.64 -1.38
N GLY A 74 0.93 -16.23 -0.19
CA GLY A 74 0.11 -17.06 0.71
C GLY A 74 -1.39 -17.08 0.44
N ASP A 75 -2.10 -17.96 1.14
CA ASP A 75 -3.57 -18.07 1.13
C ASP A 75 -4.18 -17.24 2.27
N ILE A 76 -4.69 -16.04 1.93
CA ILE A 76 -5.33 -15.12 2.88
C ILE A 76 -6.78 -15.46 3.20
N VAL A 77 -7.36 -16.42 2.48
CA VAL A 77 -8.75 -16.85 2.71
C VAL A 77 -8.80 -17.84 3.86
N THR A 78 -7.81 -18.74 3.93
CA THR A 78 -7.69 -19.70 5.03
C THR A 78 -6.79 -19.24 6.17
N ASN A 79 -5.80 -18.37 5.89
CA ASN A 79 -4.87 -17.88 6.89
C ASN A 79 -4.98 -16.36 7.00
N ASP A 80 -5.29 -15.85 8.18
CA ASP A 80 -5.61 -14.45 8.41
C ASP A 80 -4.63 -13.76 9.36
N GLN A 81 -3.43 -14.32 9.50
CA GLN A 81 -2.45 -13.84 10.47
C GLN A 81 -1.95 -12.45 10.08
N ALA A 82 -1.76 -12.22 8.79
CA ALA A 82 -1.39 -10.95 8.20
C ALA A 82 -2.47 -9.87 8.39
N LYS A 83 -2.03 -8.64 8.59
CA LYS A 83 -2.81 -7.44 8.29
C LYS A 83 -2.07 -6.65 7.22
N TYR A 84 -2.83 -5.89 6.45
CA TYR A 84 -2.30 -5.12 5.34
C TYR A 84 -2.72 -3.68 5.48
N LEU A 85 -1.74 -2.81 5.25
CA LEU A 85 -1.95 -1.38 5.22
C LEU A 85 -1.41 -0.86 3.89
N LEU A 86 -2.10 0.14 3.36
CA LEU A 86 -1.71 0.84 2.15
C LEU A 86 -1.62 2.33 2.48
N TYR A 87 -0.44 2.89 2.33
CA TYR A 87 -0.19 4.33 2.45
C TYR A 87 -0.40 5.04 1.11
N ILE A 88 -0.98 6.23 1.18
CA ILE A 88 -1.21 7.10 0.03
C ILE A 88 -0.76 8.53 0.41
N ASP A 89 0.28 9.00 -0.25
CA ASP A 89 0.66 10.42 -0.29
C ASP A 89 -0.02 11.08 -1.49
N THR A 90 -0.70 12.20 -1.25
CA THR A 90 -1.43 12.96 -2.28
C THR A 90 -0.84 14.34 -2.51
N THR A 91 0.20 14.72 -1.75
CA THR A 91 0.74 16.08 -1.71
C THR A 91 2.17 16.18 -2.21
N ASN A 92 2.92 15.07 -2.27
CA ASN A 92 4.32 15.04 -2.66
C ASN A 92 5.21 15.91 -1.77
N ASP A 93 4.95 15.91 -0.46
CA ASP A 93 5.73 16.67 0.50
C ASP A 93 5.95 15.97 1.86
N ASN A 94 6.55 16.70 2.81
CA ASN A 94 6.89 16.18 4.13
C ASN A 94 5.76 16.41 5.18
N ALA A 95 4.56 16.83 4.80
CA ALA A 95 3.48 17.25 5.70
C ALA A 95 2.62 16.08 6.21
N GLY A 96 2.64 14.94 5.51
CA GLY A 96 1.94 13.73 5.91
C GLY A 96 2.44 13.07 7.20
N ALA A 97 1.90 11.90 7.50
CA ALA A 97 2.12 11.22 8.76
C ALA A 97 3.54 10.66 8.92
N THR A 98 4.04 10.69 10.16
CA THR A 98 5.31 10.06 10.58
C THR A 98 5.12 8.82 11.45
N SER A 99 3.87 8.43 11.69
CA SER A 99 3.48 7.32 12.55
C SER A 99 2.26 6.64 11.95
N ASP A 100 2.06 5.37 12.26
CA ASP A 100 0.93 4.60 11.74
C ASP A 100 -0.42 4.84 12.47
N ALA A 101 -1.53 4.74 11.73
CA ALA A 101 -2.89 4.96 12.23
C ALA A 101 -3.38 3.89 13.22
N TRP A 102 -2.91 2.65 13.06
CA TRP A 102 -3.14 1.55 13.99
C TRP A 102 -2.04 1.42 15.04
N THR A 103 -1.20 2.44 15.19
CA THR A 103 -0.06 2.45 16.13
C THR A 103 0.93 1.32 15.88
N ARG A 104 1.06 0.87 14.62
CA ARG A 104 2.16 -0.02 14.20
C ARG A 104 3.50 0.68 14.39
N ASN A 105 4.56 -0.11 14.59
CA ASN A 105 5.93 0.40 14.70
C ASN A 105 6.52 0.65 13.31
N VAL A 106 5.83 1.51 12.56
CA VAL A 106 6.10 1.88 11.18
C VAL A 106 6.13 3.41 11.12
N SER A 107 7.13 3.94 10.45
CA SER A 107 7.30 5.38 10.22
C SER A 107 7.65 5.62 8.75
N VAL A 108 7.21 6.76 8.21
CA VAL A 108 7.56 7.18 6.86
C VAL A 108 8.50 8.38 6.94
N LEU A 109 9.62 8.30 6.24
CA LEU A 109 10.60 9.39 6.15
C LEU A 109 10.67 9.94 4.72
N GLY A 110 11.14 11.18 4.58
CA GLY A 110 11.28 11.82 3.29
C GLY A 110 10.01 12.53 2.81
N THR A 111 9.94 12.68 1.48
CA THR A 111 9.05 13.59 0.73
C THR A 111 7.69 13.01 0.36
N HIS A 112 7.41 11.77 0.75
CA HIS A 112 6.14 11.13 0.45
C HIS A 112 5.44 10.67 1.71
N ARG A 113 5.36 11.53 2.74
CA ARG A 113 4.64 11.11 3.94
C ARG A 113 3.16 11.00 3.62
N PRO A 114 2.47 9.93 4.04
CA PRO A 114 1.10 9.70 3.60
C PRO A 114 0.10 10.63 4.28
N GLU A 115 -0.82 11.18 3.48
CA GLU A 115 -2.05 11.82 3.96
C GLU A 115 -3.13 10.79 4.27
N TYR A 116 -3.12 9.63 3.61
CA TYR A 116 -4.15 8.62 3.79
C TYR A 116 -3.55 7.24 4.06
N SER A 117 -4.29 6.45 4.82
CA SER A 117 -3.99 5.03 5.03
C SER A 117 -5.27 4.21 4.88
N ILE A 118 -5.18 3.09 4.15
CA ILE A 118 -6.23 2.07 4.13
C ILE A 118 -5.72 0.91 4.96
N ASN A 119 -6.41 0.63 6.06
CA ASN A 119 -6.05 -0.45 6.96
C ASN A 119 -7.12 -1.54 6.88
N THR A 120 -6.72 -2.81 6.79
CA THR A 120 -7.69 -3.88 6.66
C THR A 120 -7.42 -5.11 7.54
N TRP A 121 -8.52 -5.62 8.09
CA TRP A 121 -8.59 -6.91 8.76
C TRP A 121 -9.05 -7.96 7.76
N LEU A 122 -8.19 -8.92 7.41
CA LEU A 122 -8.55 -10.04 6.53
C LEU A 122 -9.10 -11.26 7.30
N ASP A 123 -9.58 -11.10 8.53
CA ASP A 123 -9.83 -12.21 9.45
C ASP A 123 -11.26 -12.74 9.50
N ALA A 124 -12.21 -12.13 8.79
CA ALA A 124 -13.60 -12.56 8.86
C ALA A 124 -14.32 -12.60 7.50
N PRO A 125 -14.88 -13.77 7.12
CA PRO A 125 -15.79 -13.87 5.98
C PRO A 125 -17.22 -13.36 6.34
N PRO A 126 -17.96 -12.78 5.39
CA PRO A 126 -17.48 -12.33 4.08
C PRO A 126 -16.54 -11.13 4.22
N TYR A 127 -15.53 -11.08 3.36
CA TYR A 127 -14.68 -9.90 3.23
C TYR A 127 -15.35 -8.91 2.27
N SER A 128 -15.43 -7.65 2.68
CA SER A 128 -16.02 -6.56 1.90
C SER A 128 -15.43 -5.23 2.37
N ALA A 129 -15.88 -4.12 1.78
CA ALA A 129 -15.53 -2.77 2.22
C ALA A 129 -15.70 -2.55 3.73
N ASP A 130 -16.62 -3.28 4.39
CA ASP A 130 -16.84 -3.18 5.83
C ASP A 130 -15.65 -3.59 6.69
N ARG A 131 -14.67 -4.30 6.11
CA ARG A 131 -13.42 -4.76 6.73
C ARG A 131 -12.24 -3.82 6.47
N THR A 132 -12.50 -2.66 5.87
CA THR A 132 -11.51 -1.62 5.63
C THR A 132 -11.79 -0.42 6.51
N GLU A 133 -10.72 0.29 6.84
CA GLU A 133 -10.76 1.58 7.52
C GLU A 133 -9.92 2.55 6.70
N LEU A 134 -10.55 3.63 6.22
CA LEU A 134 -9.85 4.74 5.60
C LEU A 134 -9.51 5.76 6.69
N TRP A 135 -8.23 6.07 6.81
CA TRP A 135 -7.68 7.05 7.74
C TRP A 135 -7.14 8.25 6.97
N HIS A 136 -7.30 9.44 7.54
CA HIS A 136 -6.81 10.70 7.00
C HIS A 136 -5.96 11.40 8.04
N TRP A 137 -4.72 11.74 7.68
CA TRP A 137 -3.81 12.52 8.48
C TRP A 137 -4.15 14.00 8.34
N THR A 138 -4.63 14.60 9.41
CA THR A 138 -4.99 16.01 9.41
C THR A 138 -4.70 16.62 10.77
N ASN A 139 -4.18 17.85 10.79
CA ASN A 139 -3.84 18.58 12.00
C ASN A 139 -2.87 17.80 12.94
N GLY A 140 -1.95 17.02 12.36
CA GLY A 140 -0.94 16.27 13.11
C GLY A 140 -1.46 15.00 13.80
N ALA A 141 -2.63 14.48 13.40
CA ALA A 141 -3.18 13.24 13.93
C ALA A 141 -3.97 12.48 12.86
N TRP A 142 -4.08 11.16 13.03
CA TRP A 142 -4.95 10.32 12.24
C TRP A 142 -6.41 10.48 12.68
N GLN A 143 -7.30 10.63 11.70
CA GLN A 143 -8.74 10.66 11.90
C GLN A 143 -9.40 9.62 11.00
N SER A 144 -10.42 8.93 11.52
CA SER A 144 -11.20 8.01 10.70
C SER A 144 -11.98 8.81 9.65
N SER A 145 -11.84 8.41 8.39
CA SER A 145 -12.43 9.05 7.22
C SER A 145 -13.39 8.12 6.46
N GLY A 146 -13.82 7.02 7.09
CA GLY A 146 -14.76 6.06 6.54
C GLY A 146 -14.10 4.76 6.09
N LYS A 147 -14.50 4.28 4.91
CA LYS A 147 -14.09 2.98 4.33
C LYS A 147 -13.88 3.15 2.83
N VAL A 148 -13.29 2.15 2.17
CA VAL A 148 -13.27 2.12 0.69
C VAL A 148 -14.68 1.88 0.15
N SER A 149 -14.92 2.15 -1.13
CA SER A 149 -16.24 1.97 -1.77
C SER A 149 -16.58 0.49 -1.95
N GLU A 150 -15.62 -0.31 -2.42
CA GLU A 150 -15.73 -1.76 -2.56
C GLU A 150 -14.39 -2.40 -2.20
N ALA A 151 -14.43 -3.59 -1.61
CA ALA A 151 -13.24 -4.39 -1.36
C ALA A 151 -13.55 -5.86 -1.57
N ALA A 152 -12.58 -6.60 -2.10
CA ALA A 152 -12.65 -8.04 -2.27
C ALA A 152 -11.30 -8.68 -1.99
N ARG A 153 -11.34 -9.98 -1.72
CA ARG A 153 -10.15 -10.81 -1.62
C ARG A 153 -10.47 -12.20 -2.12
N ALA A 154 -9.51 -12.83 -2.77
CA ALA A 154 -9.62 -14.22 -3.15
C ALA A 154 -8.25 -14.91 -3.15
N LYS A 155 -8.30 -16.23 -3.03
CA LYS A 155 -7.17 -17.10 -3.30
C LYS A 155 -7.17 -17.45 -4.79
N ASN A 156 -6.01 -17.36 -5.42
CA ASN A 156 -5.78 -17.84 -6.78
C ASN A 156 -4.78 -19.01 -6.80
N SER A 157 -4.33 -19.44 -7.98
CA SER A 157 -3.41 -20.58 -8.11
C SER A 157 -1.98 -20.29 -7.64
N THR A 158 -1.59 -19.03 -7.51
CA THR A 158 -0.22 -18.59 -7.20
C THR A 158 -0.11 -17.89 -5.84
N GLY A 159 -1.22 -17.73 -5.12
CA GLY A 159 -1.29 -17.02 -3.85
C GLY A 159 -2.66 -16.38 -3.65
N SER A 160 -2.68 -15.11 -3.28
CA SER A 160 -3.93 -14.36 -3.08
C SER A 160 -3.89 -12.96 -3.67
N VAL A 161 -5.08 -12.37 -3.80
CA VAL A 161 -5.29 -10.98 -4.24
C VAL A 161 -6.19 -10.28 -3.24
N VAL A 162 -5.89 -9.00 -2.98
CA VAL A 162 -6.79 -8.05 -2.34
C VAL A 162 -7.03 -6.90 -3.30
N GLU A 163 -8.28 -6.46 -3.41
CA GLU A 163 -8.68 -5.37 -4.29
C GLU A 163 -9.49 -4.31 -3.55
N TYR A 164 -9.27 -3.05 -3.91
CA TYR A 164 -9.99 -1.89 -3.42
C TYR A 164 -10.48 -1.00 -4.56
N LYS A 165 -11.68 -0.47 -4.39
CA LYS A 165 -12.21 0.67 -5.15
C LYS A 165 -12.44 1.84 -4.21
N ILE A 166 -11.85 2.97 -4.53
CA ILE A 166 -11.81 4.16 -3.66
C ILE A 166 -12.33 5.33 -4.47
N ALA A 167 -13.32 6.07 -3.95
CA ALA A 167 -13.73 7.32 -4.59
C ALA A 167 -12.57 8.32 -4.54
N LEU A 168 -12.19 8.92 -5.68
CA LEU A 168 -11.13 9.92 -5.74
C LEU A 168 -11.43 11.12 -4.82
N SER A 169 -12.71 11.47 -4.68
CA SER A 169 -13.16 12.53 -3.77
C SER A 169 -12.93 12.21 -2.30
N ALA A 170 -12.84 10.93 -1.92
CA ALA A 170 -12.53 10.51 -0.55
C ALA A 170 -11.05 10.75 -0.18
N ILE A 171 -10.17 10.90 -1.18
CA ILE A 171 -8.74 11.18 -1.01
C ILE A 171 -8.33 12.56 -1.56
N GLY A 172 -9.30 13.46 -1.75
CA GLY A 172 -9.05 14.86 -2.12
C GLY A 172 -8.96 15.17 -3.62
N ASN A 173 -9.34 14.23 -4.50
CA ASN A 173 -9.20 14.32 -5.96
C ASN A 173 -7.77 14.70 -6.43
N PRO A 174 -6.73 13.95 -6.01
CA PRO A 174 -5.37 14.24 -6.42
C PRO A 174 -5.17 13.97 -7.91
N THR A 175 -4.22 14.67 -8.54
CA THR A 175 -3.79 14.42 -9.92
C THR A 175 -2.59 13.46 -9.99
N GLN A 176 -1.92 13.24 -8.85
CA GLN A 176 -0.82 12.31 -8.69
C GLN A 176 -0.80 11.81 -7.24
N ILE A 177 -0.40 10.55 -7.06
CA ILE A 177 -0.27 9.92 -5.76
C ILE A 177 1.02 9.12 -5.67
N TRP A 178 1.45 8.84 -4.45
CA TRP A 178 2.48 7.87 -4.14
C TRP A 178 1.94 6.81 -3.18
N LEU A 179 2.34 5.57 -3.41
CA LEU A 179 1.75 4.40 -2.78
C LEU A 179 2.82 3.48 -2.21
N GLU A 180 2.47 2.82 -1.11
CA GLU A 180 3.21 1.68 -0.60
C GLU A 180 2.30 0.77 0.20
N VAL A 181 2.37 -0.52 -0.10
CA VAL A 181 1.65 -1.56 0.64
C VAL A 181 2.63 -2.22 1.58
N PHE A 182 2.19 -2.57 2.78
CA PHE A 182 2.98 -3.42 3.66
C PHE A 182 2.12 -4.42 4.42
N SER A 183 2.70 -5.59 4.67
CA SER A 183 2.16 -6.61 5.55
C SER A 183 2.64 -6.38 6.98
N THR A 184 1.85 -6.77 7.97
CA THR A 184 2.20 -6.61 9.40
C THR A 184 1.39 -7.57 10.27
N GLY A 185 1.71 -7.64 11.57
CA GLY A 185 1.03 -8.51 12.54
C GLY A 185 -0.36 -7.99 12.97
N LYS A 186 -0.86 -8.40 14.14
CA LYS A 186 -2.20 -8.01 14.65
C LYS A 186 -2.13 -6.90 15.70
N ASN A 187 -1.00 -6.73 16.37
CA ASN A 187 -0.89 -5.94 17.58
C ASN A 187 -0.40 -4.53 17.29
N SER A 188 -0.74 -3.62 18.21
CA SER A 188 -0.04 -2.34 18.34
C SER A 188 1.44 -2.59 18.56
N GLY A 189 2.30 -1.79 17.91
CA GLY A 189 3.75 -1.94 17.97
C GLY A 189 4.33 -3.01 17.03
N ASP A 190 3.52 -3.82 16.36
CA ASP A 190 4.03 -4.69 15.29
C ASP A 190 4.56 -3.80 14.15
N ASN A 191 5.74 -4.12 13.62
CA ASN A 191 6.37 -3.45 12.48
C ASN A 191 5.88 -4.04 11.15
N ALA A 192 6.30 -3.45 10.02
CA ALA A 192 6.08 -4.07 8.72
C ALA A 192 6.86 -5.39 8.65
N GLN A 193 6.31 -6.38 7.96
CA GLN A 193 6.98 -7.66 7.70
C GLN A 193 7.59 -7.70 6.31
N ASP A 194 6.90 -7.09 5.34
CA ASP A 194 7.27 -7.00 3.94
C ASP A 194 6.57 -5.79 3.30
N THR A 195 7.10 -5.26 2.19
CA THR A 195 6.59 -4.06 1.50
C THR A 195 6.53 -4.22 -0.02
N ILE A 196 5.58 -3.52 -0.67
CA ILE A 196 5.59 -3.30 -2.12
C ILE A 196 5.76 -1.83 -2.39
N ASN A 197 6.91 -1.47 -2.95
CA ASN A 197 7.27 -0.10 -3.27
C ASN A 197 8.09 -0.02 -4.59
N ALA A 198 8.33 1.19 -5.10
CA ALA A 198 9.16 1.41 -6.29
C ALA A 198 10.12 2.60 -6.08
N PRO A 199 11.46 2.42 -6.21
CA PRO A 199 12.15 1.14 -6.43
C PRO A 199 11.93 0.17 -5.26
N ALA A 200 11.80 -1.13 -5.54
CA ALA A 200 11.49 -2.17 -4.56
C ALA A 200 12.48 -2.25 -3.38
N GLN A 201 12.09 -2.96 -2.33
CA GLN A 201 12.96 -3.39 -1.23
C GLN A 201 13.45 -2.24 -0.33
N ASP A 202 12.60 -1.29 0.02
CA ASP A 202 12.99 -0.28 1.02
C ASP A 202 12.96 -0.83 2.47
N PHE A 203 12.12 -1.84 2.74
CA PHE A 203 12.12 -2.53 4.03
C PHE A 203 11.70 -4.00 3.93
N ASN A 204 12.45 -4.86 4.62
CA ASN A 204 12.05 -6.24 4.91
C ASN A 204 12.37 -6.58 6.37
N ALA A 205 11.46 -7.28 7.05
CA ALA A 205 11.67 -7.57 8.46
C ALA A 205 12.89 -8.48 8.67
N PRO A 206 13.76 -8.18 9.66
CA PRO A 206 14.87 -9.05 9.96
C PRO A 206 14.38 -10.37 10.55
N SER A 207 15.11 -11.45 10.31
CA SER A 207 14.83 -12.74 10.96
C SER A 207 15.17 -12.74 12.47
N GLY A 208 14.55 -13.65 13.21
CA GLY A 208 14.88 -13.89 14.63
C GLY A 208 14.25 -12.89 15.60
N THR A 209 14.91 -12.62 16.73
CA THR A 209 14.34 -11.82 17.84
C THR A 209 14.08 -10.36 17.50
N SER A 210 14.73 -9.84 16.44
CA SER A 210 14.55 -8.46 15.98
C SER A 210 13.31 -8.27 15.10
N GLN A 211 12.69 -9.37 14.65
CA GLN A 211 11.56 -9.35 13.71
C GLN A 211 10.44 -8.40 14.12
N TRP A 212 10.11 -8.33 15.42
CA TRP A 212 8.99 -7.55 15.96
C TRP A 212 9.39 -6.32 16.76
N THR A 213 10.70 -6.13 16.98
CA THR A 213 11.20 -5.04 17.85
C THR A 213 11.89 -3.93 17.07
N MET A 214 12.27 -4.20 15.83
CA MET A 214 12.83 -3.19 14.93
C MET A 214 11.71 -2.32 14.36
N ALA A 215 11.89 -0.99 14.41
CA ALA A 215 10.98 -0.09 13.73
C ALA A 215 11.17 -0.17 12.22
N SER A 216 10.06 -0.25 11.47
CA SER A 216 10.10 -0.12 10.02
C SER A 216 10.15 1.34 9.62
N THR A 217 11.02 1.65 8.67
CA THR A 217 11.12 2.96 8.03
C THR A 217 10.82 2.78 6.56
N LEU A 218 9.69 3.34 6.13
CA LEU A 218 9.16 3.22 4.78
C LEU A 218 9.34 4.53 4.02
N SER A 219 9.21 4.46 2.69
CA SER A 219 9.42 5.62 1.82
C SER A 219 8.13 6.14 1.18
N CYS A 220 7.08 5.34 1.12
CA CYS A 220 5.84 5.58 0.35
C CYS A 220 6.15 6.02 -1.08
N SER A 221 6.92 5.21 -1.80
CA SER A 221 7.71 5.70 -2.95
C SER A 221 7.10 5.45 -4.33
N THR A 222 6.04 4.63 -4.46
CA THR A 222 5.54 4.22 -5.79
C THR A 222 4.66 5.29 -6.44
N PRO A 223 5.12 5.98 -7.50
CA PRO A 223 4.34 7.06 -8.11
C PRO A 223 3.23 6.51 -9.01
N TYR A 224 2.08 7.20 -9.03
CA TYR A 224 1.01 6.95 -10.00
C TYR A 224 0.31 8.25 -10.41
N SER A 225 0.15 8.46 -11.72
CA SER A 225 -0.49 9.65 -12.27
C SER A 225 -1.99 9.41 -12.50
N LEU A 226 -2.82 10.29 -11.95
CA LEU A 226 -4.28 10.32 -12.07
C LEU A 226 -4.78 11.33 -13.09
N SER A 227 -3.88 11.88 -13.92
CA SER A 227 -4.28 12.68 -15.06
C SER A 227 -5.07 11.77 -15.98
N SER A 228 -6.36 12.05 -16.11
CA SER A 228 -7.24 11.42 -17.08
C SER A 228 -6.52 11.40 -18.44
N ALA A 229 -6.46 10.22 -19.07
CA ALA A 229 -6.04 10.15 -20.46
C ALA A 229 -6.83 11.23 -21.23
N PRO A 230 -6.20 11.99 -22.15
CA PRO A 230 -6.82 13.17 -22.74
C PRO A 230 -8.19 12.79 -23.32
N SER A 231 -9.25 13.26 -22.66
CA SER A 231 -10.59 13.31 -23.23
C SER A 231 -10.51 14.24 -24.44
N ASP A 232 -11.09 13.82 -25.57
CA ASP A 232 -11.07 14.52 -26.86
C ASP A 232 -9.73 14.50 -27.61
N ALA A 233 -9.50 13.40 -28.33
CA ALA A 233 -9.05 13.56 -29.70
C ALA A 233 -10.18 14.32 -30.44
N SER A 234 -10.00 15.63 -30.53
CA SER A 234 -10.67 16.55 -31.45
C SER A 234 -11.53 15.83 -32.48
N VAL A 235 -12.85 15.88 -32.28
CA VAL A 235 -13.77 15.85 -33.42
C VAL A 235 -13.40 17.07 -34.25
N ASP A 236 -12.47 16.88 -35.16
CA ASP A 236 -12.20 17.80 -36.26
C ASP A 236 -13.47 17.79 -37.11
N THR A 237 -14.44 18.60 -36.71
CA THR A 237 -15.50 19.06 -37.60
C THR A 237 -14.79 19.79 -38.73
N LEU A 238 -14.40 19.04 -39.75
CA LEU A 238 -14.18 19.54 -41.09
C LEU A 238 -15.50 20.16 -41.54
N SER A 239 -15.67 21.43 -41.17
CA SER A 239 -16.61 22.34 -41.80
C SER A 239 -16.16 22.43 -43.25
N SER A 240 -16.84 21.68 -44.11
CA SER A 240 -16.74 21.82 -45.55
C SER A 240 -17.35 23.16 -45.95
N ASP A 241 -16.58 24.23 -45.79
CA ASP A 241 -16.86 25.51 -46.41
C ASP A 241 -15.65 25.91 -47.25
N ALA A 242 -15.56 25.29 -48.42
CA ALA A 242 -14.63 25.67 -49.46
C ALA A 242 -15.37 26.55 -50.48
N SER A 243 -15.38 27.85 -50.22
CA SER A 243 -15.44 28.85 -51.27
C SER A 243 -14.29 29.84 -51.08
N VAL A 244 -13.84 30.40 -52.20
CA VAL A 244 -12.83 31.47 -52.36
C VAL A 244 -11.39 31.00 -52.65
N ASP A 245 -11.18 30.68 -53.92
CA ASP A 245 -10.29 31.42 -54.84
C ASP A 245 -9.29 32.43 -54.24
N ALA A 246 -7.99 32.14 -54.31
CA ALA A 246 -6.97 33.13 -54.65
C ALA A 246 -5.63 32.46 -54.95
N SER A 247 -5.21 32.63 -56.20
CA SER A 247 -3.81 32.64 -56.65
C SER A 247 -2.90 33.50 -55.76
N VAL A 248 -1.63 33.11 -55.58
CA VAL A 248 -0.42 33.90 -55.91
C VAL A 248 0.83 33.40 -55.17
N ASP A 249 1.90 33.36 -55.97
CA ASP A 249 3.34 33.44 -55.74
C ASP A 249 4.17 32.38 -55.00
N SER A 250 4.99 31.78 -55.85
CA SER A 250 6.28 31.17 -55.62
C SER A 250 7.33 32.21 -55.21
N THR A 251 7.95 32.07 -54.04
CA THR A 251 9.39 32.35 -53.88
C THR A 251 10.02 31.46 -52.80
N THR A 252 10.77 30.45 -53.27
CA THR A 252 11.81 29.76 -52.52
C THR A 252 12.91 30.74 -52.08
N PRO A 253 13.42 30.59 -50.84
CA PRO A 253 14.83 30.82 -50.56
C PRO A 253 15.56 29.53 -50.17
N THR A 254 16.82 29.52 -50.59
CA THR A 254 17.87 28.51 -50.54
C THR A 254 18.33 28.11 -49.13
N PRO A 255 19.04 26.96 -49.02
CA PRO A 255 19.45 26.37 -47.75
C PRO A 255 20.83 26.89 -47.30
N ASP A 256 20.93 27.39 -46.08
CA ASP A 256 22.22 27.76 -45.49
C ASP A 256 22.52 26.96 -44.22
N THR A 257 23.64 26.24 -44.32
CA THR A 257 24.61 25.96 -43.25
C THR A 257 24.25 24.90 -42.20
N MET A 258 24.63 23.64 -42.50
CA MET A 258 24.93 22.65 -41.47
C MET A 258 26.32 22.90 -40.87
N PRO A 259 26.49 22.95 -39.54
CA PRO A 259 27.80 22.89 -38.91
C PRO A 259 28.34 21.45 -38.86
N SER A 260 29.63 21.31 -39.17
CA SER A 260 30.44 20.08 -39.05
C SER A 260 30.44 19.50 -37.63
N PRO A 261 30.40 18.17 -37.46
CA PRO A 261 30.74 17.52 -36.20
C PRO A 261 32.24 17.19 -36.17
N ASP A 262 33.01 18.02 -35.45
CA ASP A 262 34.39 17.72 -35.10
C ASP A 262 34.45 16.95 -33.76
N THR A 263 35.24 15.86 -33.78
CA THR A 263 35.94 15.22 -32.66
C THR A 263 35.15 14.29 -31.73
N MET A 264 35.18 12.99 -32.05
CA MET A 264 35.13 11.92 -31.04
C MET A 264 36.56 11.48 -30.70
N PRO A 265 36.98 11.49 -29.42
CA PRO A 265 38.14 10.71 -29.01
C PRO A 265 37.73 9.26 -28.72
N SER A 266 38.36 8.33 -29.45
CA SER A 266 38.48 6.93 -29.06
C SER A 266 39.09 6.80 -27.67
N SER A 267 38.49 5.97 -26.82
CA SER A 267 39.17 5.37 -25.68
C SER A 267 38.92 3.87 -25.68
N ASP A 268 39.87 3.17 -26.30
CA ASP A 268 40.08 1.74 -26.21
C ASP A 268 40.57 1.44 -24.79
N GLY A 269 39.91 0.50 -24.09
CA GLY A 269 40.29 0.18 -22.72
C GLY A 269 39.57 -1.03 -22.15
N THR A 270 39.98 -2.22 -22.55
CA THR A 270 39.68 -3.49 -21.87
C THR A 270 40.86 -4.45 -22.13
N PRO A 271 41.23 -5.39 -21.25
CA PRO A 271 41.15 -5.50 -19.79
C PRO A 271 42.56 -5.72 -19.17
N PRO A 272 42.67 -6.17 -17.91
CA PRO A 272 42.92 -7.60 -17.79
C PRO A 272 42.11 -8.31 -16.69
N SER A 273 41.80 -9.55 -17.03
CA SER A 273 41.34 -10.64 -16.18
C SER A 273 42.46 -11.17 -15.29
N ASP A 274 42.24 -11.17 -13.98
CA ASP A 274 42.77 -12.12 -13.01
C ASP A 274 41.55 -12.73 -12.29
N GLY A 275 41.36 -14.05 -12.17
CA GLY A 275 42.31 -15.13 -12.20
C GLY A 275 42.71 -15.51 -10.78
N SER A 276 41.79 -16.04 -9.96
CA SER A 276 42.12 -17.02 -8.90
C SER A 276 40.89 -17.65 -8.22
N PRO A 277 41.06 -18.84 -7.60
CA PRO A 277 40.11 -19.94 -7.74
C PRO A 277 39.34 -20.31 -6.47
N ARG A 278 38.26 -21.07 -6.68
CA ARG A 278 37.77 -22.23 -5.91
C ARG A 278 38.18 -22.30 -4.43
N ASP A 279 37.18 -22.20 -3.56
CA ASP A 279 37.11 -23.02 -2.36
C ASP A 279 35.72 -23.65 -2.22
N SER A 280 35.69 -24.95 -2.46
CA SER A 280 34.58 -25.85 -2.20
C SER A 280 34.52 -26.17 -0.71
N PHE A 281 33.61 -25.54 0.03
CA PHE A 281 33.24 -25.98 1.37
C PHE A 281 32.13 -27.02 1.26
N THR A 282 32.51 -28.29 1.33
CA THR A 282 31.61 -29.37 1.75
C THR A 282 31.42 -29.31 3.27
N PRO A 283 30.19 -29.36 3.80
CA PRO A 283 29.95 -29.39 5.24
C PRO A 283 30.23 -30.79 5.82
N PRO A 284 30.73 -30.91 7.06
CA PRO A 284 30.74 -32.18 7.76
C PRO A 284 29.31 -32.55 8.19
N SER A 285 28.94 -33.77 7.81
CA SER A 285 27.81 -34.52 8.33
C SER A 285 28.23 -35.27 9.58
N ASP A 286 27.72 -34.89 10.76
CA ASP A 286 27.74 -35.73 11.95
C ASP A 286 26.67 -35.29 12.98
N GLY A 287 26.11 -36.27 13.68
CA GLY A 287 25.49 -36.03 14.98
C GLY A 287 23.97 -36.18 15.08
N SER A 288 23.44 -37.33 14.66
CA SER A 288 22.17 -37.84 15.20
C SER A 288 22.25 -37.99 16.71
N VAL A 289 21.62 -37.09 17.48
CA VAL A 289 21.35 -37.31 18.90
C VAL A 289 19.86 -37.65 19.05
N GLN A 290 19.60 -38.96 19.12
CA GLN A 290 18.40 -39.48 19.76
C GLN A 290 18.41 -39.00 21.22
N ARG A 291 17.42 -38.20 21.62
CA ARG A 291 17.12 -38.00 23.02
C ARG A 291 15.92 -38.83 23.42
N ASP A 292 16.18 -39.56 24.49
CA ASP A 292 15.43 -40.65 25.07
C ASP A 292 14.02 -40.27 25.50
N LYS A 293 13.12 -41.24 25.37
CA LYS A 293 11.80 -41.25 26.00
C LYS A 293 11.99 -41.48 27.50
N GLY A 294 11.98 -40.41 28.28
CA GLY A 294 11.85 -40.47 29.73
C GLY A 294 10.39 -40.40 30.17
N THR A 295 9.77 -41.56 30.38
CA THR A 295 8.57 -41.72 31.19
C THR A 295 8.88 -41.34 32.64
N SER A 296 8.15 -40.38 33.21
CA SER A 296 8.06 -40.20 34.66
C SER A 296 6.60 -40.07 35.06
N SER A 297 6.21 -41.03 35.87
CA SER A 297 4.95 -41.23 36.58
C SER A 297 4.61 -40.10 37.56
N ASP A 298 3.30 -39.85 37.66
CA ASP A 298 2.54 -39.85 38.91
C ASP A 298 2.90 -38.81 39.99
N ALA A 299 2.03 -37.82 40.15
CA ALA A 299 1.68 -37.27 41.45
C ALA A 299 0.30 -36.59 41.37
N THR A 300 -0.69 -37.35 41.83
CA THR A 300 -2.03 -36.91 42.19
C THR A 300 -1.96 -35.86 43.31
N VAL A 301 -2.50 -34.66 43.10
CA VAL A 301 -2.93 -33.78 44.21
C VAL A 301 -4.30 -33.20 43.88
N ASP A 302 -5.28 -33.84 44.50
CA ASP A 302 -6.63 -33.38 44.78
C ASP A 302 -6.60 -32.12 45.67
N SER A 303 -7.36 -31.09 45.30
CA SER A 303 -7.70 -29.96 46.17
C SER A 303 -8.95 -29.25 45.65
N GLY A 304 -10.11 -29.71 46.11
CA GLY A 304 -11.10 -28.81 46.70
C GLY A 304 -11.99 -28.01 45.76
N VAL A 305 -13.10 -28.64 45.36
CA VAL A 305 -14.31 -27.97 44.88
C VAL A 305 -15.03 -27.33 46.07
N SER A 306 -15.06 -26.00 46.15
CA SER A 306 -15.99 -25.26 47.00
C SER A 306 -17.19 -24.78 46.19
N LYS A 307 -18.33 -25.42 46.44
CA LYS A 307 -19.67 -24.91 46.14
C LYS A 307 -19.90 -23.62 46.95
N LEU A 308 -20.36 -22.57 46.29
CA LEU A 308 -21.07 -21.49 46.95
C LEU A 308 -22.43 -21.32 46.28
N ASP A 309 -23.43 -21.74 47.04
CA ASP A 309 -24.84 -21.57 46.80
C ASP A 309 -25.25 -20.15 47.22
N GLY A 310 -26.25 -19.57 46.53
CA GLY A 310 -27.13 -18.57 47.13
C GLY A 310 -27.02 -17.15 46.58
N SER A 311 -27.99 -16.77 45.75
CA SER A 311 -28.49 -15.39 45.71
C SER A 311 -29.98 -15.40 45.39
N PRO A 312 -30.84 -14.82 46.26
CA PRO A 312 -32.28 -14.82 46.06
C PRO A 312 -32.74 -13.65 45.20
N SER A 313 -33.81 -13.94 44.47
CA SER A 313 -34.66 -13.03 43.72
C SER A 313 -35.29 -11.95 44.61
N ILE A 314 -35.27 -10.68 44.18
CA ILE A 314 -36.16 -9.63 44.67
C ILE A 314 -37.01 -9.11 43.51
N LYS A 315 -38.33 -9.32 43.63
CA LYS A 315 -39.39 -8.65 42.89
C LYS A 315 -40.00 -7.59 43.82
N GLY A 316 -40.34 -6.43 43.25
CA GLY A 316 -41.59 -5.74 43.57
C GLY A 316 -41.52 -4.29 44.08
N SER A 317 -42.59 -3.56 43.75
CA SER A 317 -43.04 -2.23 44.19
C SER A 317 -42.49 -1.06 43.35
N SER A 318 -43.22 -0.48 42.41
CA SER A 318 -44.50 0.28 42.42
C SER A 318 -44.37 1.74 42.86
N ASP A 319 -45.13 2.57 42.13
CA ASP A 319 -45.63 3.90 42.46
C ASP A 319 -44.73 5.10 42.10
N GLU A 320 -45.09 5.83 41.03
CA GLU A 320 -46.03 6.96 40.95
C GLU A 320 -45.32 8.30 41.20
N GLY A 321 -45.56 9.29 40.33
CA GLY A 321 -45.26 10.68 40.67
C GLY A 321 -44.93 11.60 39.50
N CYS A 322 -45.97 12.22 38.96
CA CYS A 322 -45.93 13.44 38.14
C CYS A 322 -45.00 14.53 38.69
N GLY A 323 -44.38 15.32 37.80
CA GLY A 323 -43.72 16.56 38.20
C GLY A 323 -43.19 17.38 37.05
N CYS A 324 -43.95 18.42 36.70
CA CYS A 324 -43.72 19.40 35.63
C CYS A 324 -42.42 20.21 35.77
N GLY A 325 -41.95 20.76 34.64
CA GLY A 325 -41.61 22.18 34.59
C GLY A 325 -40.13 22.60 34.55
N ALA A 326 -39.73 22.99 33.34
CA ALA A 326 -39.12 24.28 33.01
C ALA A 326 -37.66 24.66 33.42
N THR A 327 -37.08 25.40 32.47
CA THR A 327 -36.13 26.53 32.60
C THR A 327 -34.62 26.26 32.79
N ALA A 328 -33.92 26.30 31.65
CA ALA A 328 -32.96 27.35 31.22
C ALA A 328 -31.76 27.79 32.09
N ALA A 329 -30.73 28.23 31.35
CA ALA A 329 -29.58 29.08 31.70
C ALA A 329 -28.32 28.33 32.17
N VAL A 330 -27.30 28.21 31.31
CA VAL A 330 -26.22 29.20 31.06
C VAL A 330 -25.24 29.27 32.23
N THR A 331 -24.03 28.76 32.01
CA THR A 331 -22.81 29.35 32.58
C THR A 331 -21.64 29.09 31.62
N GLN A 332 -21.25 30.12 30.88
CA GLN A 332 -19.88 30.34 30.39
C GLN A 332 -18.96 30.37 31.63
N GLY A 333 -17.79 29.74 31.66
CA GLY A 333 -16.65 30.03 30.80
C GLY A 333 -15.47 30.45 31.69
N ALA A 334 -14.30 30.50 31.06
CA ALA A 334 -12.98 30.87 31.59
C ALA A 334 -12.28 29.76 32.42
N SER A 335 -10.98 29.51 32.28
CA SER A 335 -9.91 30.08 31.45
C SER A 335 -8.77 29.06 31.54
N ALA A 336 -8.19 28.65 30.41
CA ALA A 336 -6.93 29.20 29.89
C ALA A 336 -5.71 28.94 30.79
N LEU A 337 -4.78 28.15 30.26
CA LEU A 337 -3.35 28.46 30.07
C LEU A 337 -2.45 27.21 30.27
N ALA A 338 -1.90 26.78 29.13
CA ALA A 338 -0.60 26.12 28.98
C ALA A 338 0.54 27.01 29.58
N PRO A 339 1.85 26.66 29.59
CA PRO A 339 2.50 25.65 28.74
C PRO A 339 3.76 24.93 29.31
N LEU A 340 4.30 24.05 28.44
CA LEU A 340 5.70 23.76 28.14
C LEU A 340 6.77 23.53 29.25
N LEU A 341 7.35 22.33 29.12
CA LEU A 341 8.80 22.05 28.97
C LEU A 341 9.72 22.16 30.21
N LEU A 342 10.37 21.03 30.54
CA LEU A 342 11.81 20.79 30.28
C LEU A 342 12.59 20.15 31.46
N LEU A 343 13.35 19.10 31.11
CA LEU A 343 14.62 18.61 31.68
C LEU A 343 14.67 17.68 32.94
N LEU A 344 15.17 16.46 32.66
CA LEU A 344 16.24 15.71 33.36
C LEU A 344 16.12 15.44 34.87
N LEU A 345 16.05 14.15 35.22
CA LEU A 345 16.91 13.55 36.26
C LEU A 345 16.95 12.01 36.13
N ILE A 346 17.92 11.55 35.34
CA ILE A 346 18.55 10.24 35.50
C ILE A 346 19.55 10.35 36.66
N ASP A 347 19.63 9.27 37.44
CA ASP A 347 20.66 8.92 38.44
C ASP A 347 20.33 9.15 39.92
N ARG A 348 19.84 8.08 40.57
CA ARG A 348 20.06 7.79 41.99
C ARG A 348 19.81 6.31 42.32
N ARG A 349 20.73 5.43 41.89
CA ARG A 349 20.90 4.11 42.50
C ARG A 349 22.35 3.88 42.87
N ARG A 350 22.79 4.46 43.99
CA ARG A 350 23.92 3.96 44.77
C ARG A 350 23.79 4.39 46.23
N ARG A 351 24.03 3.42 47.12
CA ARG A 351 24.23 3.50 48.59
C ARG A 351 23.00 3.24 49.49
N ARG A 352 22.72 1.95 49.71
CA ARG A 352 22.47 1.40 51.05
C ARG A 352 23.37 0.19 51.29
N ARG A 353 24.56 0.45 51.82
CA ARG A 353 25.37 -0.46 52.65
C ARG A 353 26.23 0.40 53.57
N ARG A 354 25.66 0.70 54.73
CA ARG A 354 26.25 0.78 56.08
C ARG A 354 25.32 1.59 56.96
#